data_AF-A0A085LKM9-F1
#
_entry.id   AF-A0A085LKM9-F1
#
_cell.length_a   1.000
_cell.length_b   1.000
_cell.length_c   1.000
_cell.angle_alpha   90.00
_cell.angle_beta   90.00
_cell.angle_gamma   90.00
#
_symmetry.space_group_name_H-M   'P 1'
#
loop_
_entity.id
_entity.type
_entity.pdbx_description
1 polymer ?
#
loop_
_entity_poly.entity_id
_entity_poly.type
_entity_poly.pdbx_seq_one_letter_code
_entity_poly.pdbx_strand_id
1 'polypeptide(L)'
;MNPEQVALAQQRFSFDSVDPSSEEWAYCIERLVCELAVFGLRDGAATEPARRALLLSKVGKQHFRLLVDHFKPRAIQDVAYDELKAAINANYAP
;
A
#
# COMPACT_ATOMS: atom_id res chain seq x y z
N MET A 1 3.72 -13.18 -12.30
CA MET A 1 2.98 -12.38 -13.30
C MET A 1 3.98 -11.66 -14.20
N ASN A 2 3.68 -11.52 -15.48
CA ASN A 2 4.45 -10.67 -16.38
C ASN A 2 4.02 -9.18 -16.21
N PRO A 3 4.77 -8.20 -16.73
CA PRO A 3 4.46 -6.78 -16.56
C PRO A 3 3.07 -6.37 -17.08
N GLU A 4 2.60 -6.95 -18.19
CA GLU A 4 1.29 -6.65 -18.78
C GLU A 4 0.14 -7.10 -17.88
N GLN A 5 0.25 -8.31 -17.31
CA GLN A 5 -0.71 -8.84 -16.33
C GLN A 5 -0.77 -7.97 -15.09
N VAL A 6 0.39 -7.47 -14.62
CA VAL A 6 0.46 -6.58 -13.46
C VAL A 6 -0.24 -5.26 -13.77
N ALA A 7 0.03 -4.65 -14.92
CA ALA A 7 -0.62 -3.40 -15.32
C ALA A 7 -2.15 -3.56 -15.43
N LEU A 8 -2.62 -4.65 -16.05
CA LEU A 8 -4.05 -4.96 -16.13
C LEU A 8 -4.69 -5.17 -14.76
N ALA A 9 -4.00 -5.88 -13.86
CA ALA A 9 -4.46 -6.08 -12.49
C ALA A 9 -4.56 -4.76 -11.72
N GLN A 10 -3.55 -3.88 -11.86
CA GLN A 10 -3.57 -2.54 -11.25
C GLN A 10 -4.71 -1.66 -11.78
N GLN A 11 -4.98 -1.69 -13.09
CA GLN A 11 -6.07 -0.90 -13.69
C GLN A 11 -7.45 -1.35 -13.19
N ARG A 12 -7.61 -2.66 -12.94
CA ARG A 12 -8.86 -3.25 -12.45
C ARG A 12 -8.98 -3.21 -10.93
N PHE A 13 -7.90 -2.83 -10.24
CA PHE A 13 -7.84 -2.82 -8.79
C PHE A 13 -8.83 -1.80 -8.22
N SER A 14 -9.83 -2.30 -7.52
CA SER A 14 -10.84 -1.47 -6.88
C SER A 14 -10.68 -1.59 -5.37
N PHE A 15 -10.36 -0.48 -4.73
CA PHE A 15 -10.21 -0.40 -3.28
C PHE A 15 -10.61 1.00 -2.84
N ASP A 16 -11.56 1.08 -1.91
CA ASP A 16 -11.96 2.36 -1.32
C ASP A 16 -10.80 2.95 -0.51
N SER A 17 -10.58 4.25 -0.63
CA SER A 17 -9.49 4.93 0.07
C SER A 17 -9.56 4.70 1.58
N VAL A 18 -8.39 4.60 2.21
CA VAL A 18 -8.26 4.50 3.66
C VAL A 18 -8.66 5.83 4.29
N ASP A 19 -9.75 5.83 5.04
CA ASP A 19 -10.20 6.95 5.86
C ASP A 19 -9.90 6.68 7.34
N PRO A 20 -8.94 7.39 7.95
CA PRO A 20 -8.57 7.23 9.36
C PRO A 20 -9.73 7.53 10.33
N SER A 21 -10.76 8.24 9.89
CA SER A 21 -11.94 8.54 10.72
C SER A 21 -13.00 7.44 10.71
N SER A 22 -12.88 6.49 9.79
CA SER A 22 -13.89 5.46 9.53
C SER A 22 -13.40 4.02 9.77
N GLU A 23 -12.09 3.77 9.65
CA GLU A 23 -11.51 2.43 9.76
C GLU A 23 -10.10 2.52 10.39
N GLU A 24 -9.78 1.65 11.35
CA GLU A 24 -8.42 1.56 11.89
C GLU A 24 -7.45 1.01 10.85
N TRP A 25 -6.21 1.49 10.88
CA TRP A 25 -5.18 1.13 9.92
C TRP A 25 -4.99 -0.39 9.76
N ALA A 26 -5.04 -1.15 10.86
CA ALA A 26 -4.87 -2.59 10.84
C ALA A 26 -5.94 -3.29 9.96
N TYR A 27 -7.20 -2.88 10.08
CA TYR A 27 -8.29 -3.42 9.27
C TYR A 27 -8.17 -3.02 7.80
N CYS A 28 -7.80 -1.77 7.54
CA CYS A 28 -7.54 -1.30 6.17
C CYS A 28 -6.47 -2.14 5.47
N ILE A 29 -5.37 -2.44 6.17
CA ILE A 29 -4.27 -3.24 5.61
C ILE A 29 -4.69 -4.67 5.33
N GLU A 30 -5.41 -5.32 6.24
CA GLU A 30 -5.89 -6.68 6.01
C GLU A 30 -6.84 -6.72 4.80
N ARG A 31 -7.77 -5.76 4.69
CA ARG A 31 -8.65 -5.64 3.51
C ARG A 31 -7.86 -5.41 2.23
N LEU A 32 -6.83 -4.56 2.27
CA LEU A 32 -5.96 -4.29 1.11
C LEU A 32 -5.20 -5.55 0.68
N VAL A 33 -4.66 -6.30 1.63
CA VAL A 33 -3.94 -7.56 1.35
C VAL A 33 -4.87 -8.59 0.73
N CYS A 34 -6.11 -8.70 1.21
CA CYS A 34 -7.14 -9.56 0.61
C CYS A 34 -7.43 -9.16 -0.84
N GLU A 35 -7.65 -7.88 -1.12
CA GLU A 35 -7.89 -7.40 -2.49
C GLU A 35 -6.67 -7.62 -3.39
N LEU A 36 -5.46 -7.35 -2.91
CA LEU A 36 -4.24 -7.65 -3.67
C LEU A 36 -4.14 -9.13 -4.03
N ALA A 37 -4.61 -10.04 -3.16
CA ALA A 37 -4.64 -11.46 -3.46
C ALA A 37 -5.62 -11.82 -4.57
N VAL A 38 -6.81 -11.22 -4.58
CA VAL A 38 -7.83 -11.40 -5.64
C VAL A 38 -7.26 -11.07 -7.03
N PHE A 39 -6.45 -10.02 -7.11
CA PHE A 39 -5.82 -9.57 -8.37
C PHE A 39 -4.45 -10.21 -8.65
N GLY A 40 -4.01 -11.18 -7.82
CA GLY A 40 -2.71 -11.85 -7.98
C GLY A 40 -1.49 -10.99 -7.65
N LEU A 41 -1.70 -9.82 -7.04
CA LEU A 41 -0.67 -8.84 -6.71
C LEU A 41 -0.05 -9.06 -5.32
N ARG A 42 -0.57 -9.97 -4.49
CA ARG A 42 -0.20 -10.14 -3.07
C ARG A 42 1.30 -10.32 -2.83
N ASP A 43 1.98 -11.17 -3.60
CA ASP A 43 3.36 -11.57 -3.34
C ASP A 43 4.24 -11.57 -4.59
N GLY A 44 5.55 -11.49 -4.38
CA GLY A 44 6.58 -11.60 -5.43
C GLY A 44 7.25 -10.28 -5.81
N ALA A 45 8.46 -10.37 -6.38
CA ALA A 45 9.26 -9.22 -6.78
C ALA A 45 8.66 -8.45 -7.97
N ALA A 46 8.08 -9.17 -8.94
CA ALA A 46 7.48 -8.56 -10.13
C ALA A 46 6.23 -7.70 -9.83
N THR A 47 5.57 -7.97 -8.71
CA THR A 47 4.34 -7.30 -8.26
C THR A 47 4.60 -6.26 -7.17
N GLU A 48 5.81 -6.20 -6.62
CA GLU A 48 6.19 -5.24 -5.56
C GLU A 48 5.95 -3.78 -5.97
N PRO A 49 6.40 -3.31 -7.16
CA PRO A 49 6.18 -1.91 -7.54
C PRO A 49 4.70 -1.57 -7.61
N ALA A 50 3.88 -2.54 -8.03
CA ALA A 50 2.44 -2.38 -8.11
C ALA A 50 1.77 -2.31 -6.74
N ARG A 51 2.13 -3.21 -5.82
CA ARG A 51 1.65 -3.18 -4.43
C ARG A 51 1.97 -1.86 -3.76
N ARG A 52 3.21 -1.40 -3.90
CA ARG A 52 3.68 -0.12 -3.36
C ARG A 52 2.88 1.06 -3.91
N ALA A 53 2.73 1.14 -5.23
CA ALA A 53 1.97 2.22 -5.85
C ALA A 53 0.50 2.21 -5.39
N LEU A 54 -0.12 1.03 -5.31
CA LEU A 54 -1.49 0.88 -4.83
C LEU A 54 -1.61 1.32 -3.37
N LEU A 55 -0.72 0.87 -2.48
CA LEU A 55 -0.67 1.33 -1.09
C LEU A 55 -0.62 2.86 -1.01
N LEU A 56 0.37 3.48 -1.64
CA LEU A 56 0.57 4.93 -1.62
C LEU A 56 -0.62 5.71 -2.21
N SER A 57 -1.32 5.14 -3.19
CA SER A 57 -2.52 5.75 -3.79
C SER A 57 -3.77 5.63 -2.91
N LYS A 58 -3.80 4.66 -1.99
CA LYS A 58 -4.98 4.34 -1.17
C LYS A 58 -4.85 4.80 0.26
N VAL A 59 -3.64 5.04 0.78
CA VAL A 59 -3.45 5.59 2.12
C VAL A 59 -4.05 6.99 2.25
N GLY A 60 -4.68 7.26 3.39
CA GLY A 60 -5.22 8.59 3.70
C GLY A 60 -4.12 9.65 3.82
N LYS A 61 -4.50 10.92 3.66
CA LYS A 61 -3.58 12.08 3.63
C LYS A 61 -2.63 12.14 4.84
N GLN A 62 -3.12 11.82 6.03
CA GLN A 62 -2.33 11.85 7.26
C GLN A 62 -1.25 10.76 7.27
N HIS A 63 -1.61 9.52 6.91
CA HIS A 63 -0.66 8.41 6.77
C HIS A 63 0.39 8.70 5.69
N PHE A 64 -0.04 9.25 4.56
CA PHE A 64 0.87 9.64 3.47
C PHE A 64 1.90 10.68 3.93
N ARG A 65 1.46 11.73 4.63
CA ARG A 65 2.37 12.74 5.20
C ARG A 65 3.37 12.11 6.17
N LEU A 66 2.91 11.23 7.06
CA LEU A 66 3.78 10.54 8.01
C LEU A 66 4.86 9.74 7.29
N LEU A 67 4.50 8.97 6.26
CA LEU A 67 5.46 8.22 5.46
C LEU A 67 6.51 9.13 4.81
N VAL A 68 6.07 10.23 4.18
CA VAL A 68 6.98 11.20 3.54
C VAL A 68 7.96 11.77 4.53
N ASP A 69 7.50 12.14 5.72
CA ASP A 69 8.37 12.71 6.75
C ASP A 69 9.31 11.65 7.36
N HIS A 70 8.83 10.43 7.59
CA HIS A 70 9.61 9.32 8.16
C HIS A 70 10.77 8.87 7.26
N PHE A 71 10.55 8.79 5.95
CA PHE A 71 11.54 8.24 5.01
C PHE A 71 12.50 9.28 4.42
N LYS A 72 12.37 10.57 4.74
CA LYS A 72 13.31 11.60 4.29
C LYS A 72 14.77 11.22 4.66
N PRO A 73 15.74 11.42 3.75
CA PRO A 73 15.62 12.08 2.44
C PRO A 73 15.23 11.15 1.28
N ARG A 74 14.94 9.87 1.51
CA ARG A 74 14.55 8.91 0.45
C ARG A 74 13.19 9.30 -0.13
N ALA A 75 13.04 9.13 -1.44
CA ALA A 75 11.72 9.24 -2.06
C ALA A 75 10.85 8.05 -1.64
N ILE A 76 9.66 8.31 -1.12
CA ILE A 76 8.74 7.26 -0.62
C ILE A 76 8.35 6.23 -1.69
N GLN A 77 8.39 6.63 -2.96
CA GLN A 77 8.14 5.76 -4.11
C GLN A 77 9.25 4.72 -4.35
N ASP A 78 10.40 4.85 -3.68
CA ASP A 78 11.52 3.90 -3.76
C ASP A 78 11.63 3.02 -2.50
N VAL A 79 10.79 3.28 -1.49
CA VAL A 79 10.74 2.49 -0.25
C VAL A 79 9.94 1.22 -0.49
N ALA A 80 10.40 0.07 0.02
CA ALA A 80 9.71 -1.19 -0.20
C ALA A 80 8.31 -1.20 0.44
N TYR A 81 7.37 -1.91 -0.18
CA TYR A 81 6.01 -2.07 0.35
C TYR A 81 5.95 -2.47 1.84
N ASP A 82 6.80 -3.43 2.26
CA ASP A 82 6.81 -3.90 3.65
C ASP A 82 7.43 -2.88 4.62
N GLU A 83 8.41 -2.09 4.18
CA GLU A 83 8.95 -0.96 4.97
C GLU A 83 7.86 0.09 5.20
N LEU A 84 7.07 0.42 4.17
CA LEU A 84 5.96 1.37 4.29
C LEU A 84 4.90 0.87 5.29
N LYS A 85 4.51 -0.41 5.20
CA LYS A 85 3.57 -1.01 6.16
C LYS A 85 4.11 -0.98 7.59
N ALA A 86 5.38 -1.35 7.77
CA ALA A 86 6.01 -1.36 9.09
C ALA A 86 6.03 0.04 9.72
N ALA A 87 6.36 1.08 8.93
CA ALA A 87 6.38 2.45 9.41
C ALA A 87 4.99 2.93 9.86
N ILE A 88 3.92 2.61 9.12
CA ILE A 88 2.57 3.00 9.54
C ILE A 88 2.14 2.19 10.78
N ASN A 89 2.38 0.88 10.81
CA ASN A 89 2.09 0.05 11.97
C ASN A 89 2.79 0.56 13.24
N ALA A 90 4.04 1.01 13.16
CA ALA A 90 4.75 1.55 14.32
C ALA A 90 4.14 2.84 14.89
N ASN A 91 3.32 3.57 14.11
CA ASN A 91 2.71 4.84 14.50
C ASN A 91 1.20 4.74 14.79
N TYR A 92 0.55 3.65 14.39
CA TYR A 92 -0.91 3.47 14.48
C TYR A 92 -1.32 2.07 14.99
N ALA A 93 -0.38 1.19 15.36
CA ALA A 93 -0.71 0.04 16.18
C ALA A 93 -1.08 0.52 17.61
N PRO A 94 -2.06 -0.13 18.26
CA PRO A 94 -2.42 0.17 19.65
C PRO A 94 -1.27 -0.05 20.63
#